data_AF-A0A2N2F4Z6-F1
#
_entry.id   AF-A0A2N2F4Z6-F1
#
_cell.length_a   1.000
_cell.length_b   1.000
_cell.length_c   1.000
_cell.angle_alpha   90.00
_cell.angle_beta   90.00
_cell.angle_gamma   90.00
#
_symmetry.space_group_name_H-M   'P 1'
#
loop_
_entity.id
_entity.type
_entity.pdbx_description
1 polymer ?
#
loop_
_entity_poly.entity_id
_entity_poly.type
_entity_poly.pdbx_seq_one_letter_code
_entity_poly.pdbx_strand_id
1 'polypeptide(L)'
;MSRTFFFKERPPHMQDKTENTENGMVMSTQIINTDAIVALCTPQGSGALALLRISGDNAVEIATNMSALASGQTLIELPTHTIHFGSVVDNAGTTIDQVLFLLMRAPKTFTGHDTVEITCHNNPFIIDSIIQQALTHGARLAQPGEFTKQAVLNNKVDLVQAEALNELIHANTQIGLKKALAQLEGTLSAELAMIEKLLLKALTLSEASFEFLDDETVFDEQIIQCVNSVCSVITTLKTQFDQQQQIRQGLRIAIIGSVNAGKSSLLNALLKKERAIVTPIAGTTRDTVEAGIYRHGTYLTLVDTAGLRVTDDSIEQEG
;
A
#
# COMPACT_ATOMS: atom_id res chain seq x y z
N MET A 1 4.05 -11.66 -16.98
CA MET A 1 5.02 -12.62 -16.41
C MET A 1 5.89 -11.90 -15.41
N SER A 2 6.17 -12.57 -14.28
CA SER A 2 7.06 -12.20 -13.16
C SER A 2 6.80 -10.87 -12.42
N ARG A 3 5.93 -10.94 -11.40
CA ARG A 3 5.93 -10.00 -10.26
C ARG A 3 6.97 -10.50 -9.25
N THR A 4 8.19 -10.00 -9.36
CA THR A 4 9.25 -10.25 -8.38
C THR A 4 9.54 -8.94 -7.66
N PHE A 5 9.18 -8.87 -6.37
CA PHE A 5 9.67 -7.81 -5.49
C PHE A 5 11.19 -8.02 -5.29
N PHE A 6 11.97 -7.00 -5.64
CA PHE A 6 13.42 -6.96 -5.48
C PHE A 6 13.80 -6.83 -3.99
N PHE A 7 14.34 -7.89 -3.40
CA PHE A 7 15.46 -7.78 -2.46
C PHE A 7 16.73 -7.84 -3.31
N LYS A 8 17.52 -6.76 -3.38
CA LYS A 8 18.79 -6.75 -4.11
C LYS A 8 19.95 -7.07 -3.16
N GLU A 9 20.83 -7.94 -3.64
CA GLU A 9 21.96 -8.58 -2.96
C GLU A 9 23.03 -7.62 -2.42
N ARG A 10 23.72 -8.03 -1.35
CA ARG A 10 24.92 -7.40 -0.79
C ARG A 10 26.16 -7.72 -1.62
N PRO A 11 27.17 -6.83 -1.72
CA PRO A 11 28.47 -7.15 -2.32
C PRO A 11 29.39 -7.95 -1.36
N PRO A 12 30.43 -8.65 -1.89
CA PRO A 12 31.24 -9.61 -1.12
C PRO A 12 32.48 -9.00 -0.44
N HIS A 13 32.85 -9.61 0.69
CA HIS A 13 34.16 -9.66 1.37
C HIS A 13 34.98 -8.37 1.62
N MET A 14 35.12 -8.04 2.91
CA MET A 14 36.41 -7.63 3.48
C MET A 14 36.69 -8.45 4.75
N GLN A 15 37.95 -8.84 4.90
CA GLN A 15 38.47 -9.94 5.71
C GLN A 15 38.42 -9.72 7.23
N ASP A 16 38.22 -10.85 7.93
CA ASP A 16 38.50 -11.13 9.33
C ASP A 16 39.84 -10.59 9.84
N LYS A 17 39.84 -10.04 11.06
CA LYS A 17 40.89 -10.28 12.08
C LYS A 17 40.35 -10.13 13.51
N THR A 18 40.52 -11.22 14.29
CA THR A 18 40.80 -11.32 15.75
C THR A 18 39.69 -10.86 16.73
N GLU A 19 39.36 -11.53 17.84
CA GLU A 19 39.78 -12.76 18.52
C GLU A 19 38.74 -13.03 19.64
N ASN A 20 38.65 -14.29 20.09
CA ASN A 20 37.74 -14.83 21.13
C ASN A 20 37.64 -14.01 22.43
N THR A 21 36.42 -13.93 22.99
CA THR A 21 36.04 -14.65 24.25
C THR A 21 34.55 -14.50 24.63
N GLU A 22 33.94 -15.67 24.88
CA GLU A 22 32.96 -16.02 25.93
C GLU A 22 31.57 -15.35 26.02
N ASN A 23 30.56 -16.19 25.70
CA ASN A 23 29.30 -16.41 26.42
C ASN A 23 28.43 -15.21 26.79
N GLY A 24 27.56 -14.84 25.86
CA GLY A 24 26.27 -14.22 26.14
C GLY A 24 25.36 -14.37 24.94
N MET A 25 24.39 -15.27 25.01
CA MET A 25 23.31 -15.36 24.01
C MET A 25 22.41 -14.13 24.19
N VAL A 26 22.87 -12.99 23.66
CA VAL A 26 22.03 -11.80 23.50
C VAL A 26 21.08 -12.14 22.37
N MET A 27 19.84 -12.48 22.72
CA MET A 27 18.75 -12.45 21.76
C MET A 27 18.79 -11.07 21.11
N SER A 28 19.04 -11.04 19.80
CA SER A 28 18.94 -9.83 19.00
C SER A 28 17.47 -9.43 18.98
N THR A 29 17.03 -8.70 20.00
CA THR A 29 15.81 -7.92 19.95
C THR A 29 15.96 -7.04 18.73
N GLN A 30 15.20 -7.33 17.67
CA GLN A 30 15.06 -6.37 16.58
C GLN A 30 14.59 -5.07 17.23
N ILE A 31 15.48 -4.09 17.30
CA ILE A 31 15.13 -2.72 17.65
C ILE A 31 14.13 -2.34 16.56
N ILE A 32 12.84 -2.33 16.90
CA ILE A 32 11.82 -1.74 16.05
C ILE A 32 12.26 -0.30 15.92
N ASN A 33 12.69 0.10 14.74
CA ASN A 33 13.16 1.46 14.55
C ASN A 33 11.93 2.38 14.61
N THR A 34 11.75 3.07 15.74
CA THR A 34 10.59 3.92 16.05
C THR A 34 10.75 5.37 15.58
N ASP A 35 11.79 5.64 14.79
CA ASP A 35 12.02 6.92 14.14
C ASP A 35 10.74 7.44 13.47
N ALA A 36 10.38 8.69 13.78
CA ALA A 36 9.23 9.33 13.17
C ALA A 36 9.45 9.51 11.66
N ILE A 37 8.43 9.16 10.87
CA ILE A 37 8.44 9.30 9.42
C ILE A 37 7.54 10.43 8.97
N VAL A 38 7.95 11.17 7.95
CA VAL A 38 7.17 12.23 7.31
C VAL A 38 7.04 11.99 5.80
N ALA A 39 5.85 12.26 5.25
CA ALA A 39 5.65 12.36 3.81
C ALA A 39 4.38 13.14 3.45
N LEU A 40 4.31 13.56 2.18
CA LEU A 40 3.09 14.05 1.53
C LEU A 40 2.14 12.87 1.28
N CYS A 41 0.88 13.00 1.70
CA CYS A 41 -0.17 11.99 1.57
C CYS A 41 -1.19 12.30 0.45
N THR A 42 -1.19 13.53 -0.08
CA THR A 42 -1.99 13.92 -1.25
C THR A 42 -1.20 13.77 -2.55
N PRO A 43 -1.85 13.54 -3.70
CA PRO A 43 -1.18 13.56 -4.99
C PRO A 43 -0.44 14.89 -5.25
N GLN A 44 0.71 14.81 -5.89
CA GLN A 44 1.42 16.01 -6.36
C GLN A 44 0.63 16.68 -7.49
N GLY A 45 0.60 18.01 -7.50
CA GLY A 45 -0.05 18.79 -8.55
C GLY A 45 -0.68 20.07 -8.02
N SER A 46 -1.40 20.77 -8.88
CA SER A 46 -2.11 22.00 -8.52
C SER A 46 -3.42 21.65 -7.80
N GLY A 47 -3.56 22.11 -6.55
CA GLY A 47 -4.78 21.98 -5.75
C GLY A 47 -4.85 23.09 -4.70
N ALA A 48 -5.96 23.17 -3.96
CA ALA A 48 -6.06 24.13 -2.86
C ALA A 48 -5.25 23.68 -1.64
N LEU A 49 -5.30 22.37 -1.31
CA LEU A 49 -4.79 21.82 -0.07
C LEU A 49 -3.89 20.60 -0.32
N ALA A 50 -2.88 20.47 0.52
CA ALA A 50 -2.01 19.30 0.62
C ALA A 50 -2.04 18.77 2.06
N LEU A 51 -1.90 17.45 2.20
CA LEU A 51 -1.84 16.78 3.50
C LEU A 51 -0.47 16.17 3.69
N LEU A 52 0.27 16.61 4.70
CA LEU A 52 1.48 15.94 5.17
C LEU A 52 1.17 15.16 6.43
N ARG A 53 1.82 14.01 6.61
CA ARG A 53 1.67 13.18 7.80
C ARG A 53 3.02 12.92 8.42
N ILE A 54 3.12 13.11 9.74
CA ILE A 54 4.24 12.71 10.59
C ILE A 54 3.73 11.58 11.49
N SER A 55 4.41 10.45 11.56
CA SER A 55 3.99 9.32 12.41
C SER A 55 5.19 8.58 13.01
N GLY A 56 5.08 8.22 14.29
CA GLY A 56 6.14 7.58 15.08
C GLY A 56 6.13 8.08 16.52
N ASP A 57 7.01 7.56 17.37
CA ASP A 57 6.93 7.80 18.82
C ASP A 57 7.14 9.28 19.18
N ASN A 58 7.99 9.99 18.44
CA ASN A 58 8.28 11.41 18.65
C ASN A 58 7.51 12.34 17.69
N ALA A 59 6.47 11.84 16.99
CA ALA A 59 5.76 12.63 15.97
C ALA A 59 5.12 13.90 16.54
N VAL A 60 4.55 13.83 17.74
CA VAL A 60 3.93 14.99 18.41
C VAL A 60 4.98 16.01 18.86
N GLU A 61 6.13 15.55 19.35
CA GLU A 61 7.24 16.44 19.74
C GLU A 61 7.81 17.18 18.53
N ILE A 62 8.09 16.46 17.44
CA ILE A 62 8.56 17.04 16.18
C ILE A 62 7.58 18.10 15.68
N ALA A 63 6.29 17.77 15.62
CA ALA A 63 5.27 18.71 15.17
C ALA A 63 5.16 19.92 16.11
N THR A 64 5.29 19.72 17.43
CA THR A 64 5.26 20.81 18.41
C THR A 64 6.40 21.80 18.17
N ASN A 65 7.62 21.32 17.94
CA ASN A 65 8.80 22.15 17.76
C ASN A 65 8.79 23.01 16.49
N MET A 66 8.02 22.61 15.48
CA MET A 66 7.85 23.38 14.23
C MET A 66 6.52 24.13 14.15
N SER A 67 5.73 24.18 15.24
CA SER A 67 4.39 24.77 15.25
C SER A 67 4.33 26.06 16.07
N ALA A 68 3.55 27.02 15.57
CA ALA A 68 3.09 28.19 16.31
C ALA A 68 1.56 28.24 16.26
N LEU A 69 0.89 27.80 17.32
CA LEU A 69 -0.58 27.75 17.36
C LEU A 69 -1.19 29.14 17.61
N ALA A 70 -2.31 29.42 16.95
CA ALA A 70 -3.02 30.69 17.15
C ALA A 70 -3.58 30.84 18.59
N SER A 71 -3.75 29.74 19.32
CA SER A 71 -4.16 29.72 20.73
C SER A 71 -3.04 30.08 21.70
N GLY A 72 -1.77 30.10 21.26
CA GLY A 72 -0.59 30.25 22.12
C GLY A 72 -0.23 29.00 22.94
N GLN A 73 -1.00 27.91 22.83
CA GLN A 73 -0.69 26.63 23.47
C GLN A 73 0.29 25.81 22.63
N THR A 74 0.86 24.76 23.21
CA THR A 74 1.73 23.82 22.49
C THR A 74 0.96 22.57 22.06
N LEU A 75 1.28 21.99 20.88
CA LEU A 75 0.60 20.78 20.39
C LEU A 75 0.67 19.62 21.38
N ILE A 76 1.79 19.45 22.08
CA ILE A 76 1.98 18.36 23.05
C ILE A 76 1.06 18.45 24.28
N GLU A 77 0.47 19.60 24.57
CA GLU A 77 -0.45 19.78 25.72
C GLU A 77 -1.91 19.57 25.33
N LEU A 78 -2.20 19.47 24.03
CA LEU A 78 -3.56 19.42 23.52
C LEU A 78 -4.15 18.00 23.55
N PRO A 79 -5.49 17.90 23.63
CA PRO A 79 -6.18 16.62 23.57
C PRO A 79 -5.93 15.91 22.23
N THR A 80 -6.10 14.58 22.22
CA THR A 80 -6.00 13.79 20.99
C THR A 80 -7.26 13.91 20.14
N HIS A 81 -7.12 13.66 18.84
CA HIS A 81 -8.18 13.68 17.82
C HIS A 81 -8.85 15.05 17.67
N THR A 82 -8.07 16.11 17.81
CA THR A 82 -8.52 17.50 17.67
C THR A 82 -7.75 18.24 16.60
N ILE A 83 -8.40 19.27 16.06
CA ILE A 83 -7.85 20.13 15.01
C ILE A 83 -7.45 21.46 15.62
N HIS A 84 -6.26 21.94 15.27
CA HIS A 84 -5.70 23.20 15.75
C HIS A 84 -5.23 24.07 14.59
N PHE A 85 -5.67 25.32 14.57
CA PHE A 85 -5.21 26.31 13.61
C PHE A 85 -3.92 26.98 14.11
N GLY A 86 -2.96 27.16 13.22
CA GLY A 86 -1.69 27.76 13.54
C GLY A 86 -0.83 27.96 12.30
N SER A 87 0.47 28.07 12.52
CA SER A 87 1.47 28.16 11.47
C SER A 87 2.54 27.11 11.66
N VAL A 88 3.10 26.62 10.54
CA VAL A 88 4.42 26.00 10.56
C VAL A 88 5.45 27.12 10.52
N VAL A 89 6.47 27.03 11.37
CA VAL A 89 7.56 28.01 11.45
C VAL A 89 8.90 27.37 11.17
N ASP A 90 9.85 28.16 10.66
CA ASP A 90 11.24 27.75 10.55
C ASP A 90 12.02 27.96 11.87
N ASN A 91 13.30 27.54 11.89
CA ASN A 91 14.20 27.72 13.03
C ASN A 91 14.43 29.19 13.45
N ALA A 92 14.16 30.16 12.56
CA ALA A 92 14.24 31.59 12.86
C ALA A 92 12.90 32.14 13.39
N GLY A 93 11.84 31.33 13.44
CA GLY A 93 10.49 31.72 13.82
C GLY A 93 9.68 32.34 12.67
N THR A 94 10.19 32.31 11.44
CA THR A 94 9.48 32.82 10.25
C THR A 94 8.38 31.84 9.85
N THR A 95 7.18 32.35 9.60
CA THR A 95 6.06 31.54 9.12
C THR A 95 6.34 30.98 7.72
N ILE A 96 6.26 29.66 7.59
CA ILE A 96 6.29 28.93 6.31
C ILE A 96 4.90 28.93 5.68
N ASP A 97 3.88 28.54 6.45
CA ASP A 97 2.48 28.55 6.02
C ASP A 97 1.51 28.56 7.22
N GLN A 98 0.30 29.05 6.98
CA GLN A 98 -0.83 28.88 7.89
C GLN A 98 -1.54 27.56 7.60
N VAL A 99 -1.70 26.73 8.64
CA VAL A 99 -2.10 25.33 8.48
C VAL A 99 -3.12 24.90 9.52
N LEU A 100 -3.71 23.73 9.28
CA LEU A 100 -4.44 22.97 10.29
C LEU A 100 -3.60 21.76 10.71
N PHE A 101 -3.41 21.61 12.02
CA PHE A 101 -2.81 20.43 12.63
C PHE A 101 -3.92 19.52 13.16
N LEU A 102 -3.96 18.27 12.71
CA LEU A 102 -4.76 17.21 13.32
C LEU A 102 -3.84 16.36 14.19
N LEU A 103 -4.01 16.46 15.51
CA LEU A 103 -3.24 15.71 16.49
C LEU A 103 -3.94 14.39 16.79
N MET A 104 -3.25 13.26 16.66
CA MET A 104 -3.78 11.94 16.99
C MET A 104 -2.74 11.12 17.74
N ARG A 105 -3.03 10.72 18.98
CA ARG A 105 -2.16 9.86 19.78
C ARG A 105 -2.51 8.39 19.62
N ALA A 106 -1.49 7.55 19.76
CA ALA A 106 -1.60 6.10 19.83
C ALA A 106 -2.58 5.66 20.94
N PRO A 107 -3.21 4.48 20.81
CA PRO A 107 -3.15 3.54 19.69
C PRO A 107 -4.24 3.82 18.63
N LYS A 108 -5.02 4.91 18.76
CA LYS A 108 -6.18 5.21 17.91
C LYS A 108 -5.80 5.94 16.63
N THR A 109 -4.78 5.43 15.93
CA THR A 109 -4.25 5.98 14.68
C THR A 109 -4.16 4.88 13.63
N PHE A 110 -3.94 5.26 12.36
CA PHE A 110 -3.78 4.30 11.26
C PHE A 110 -2.55 3.40 11.46
N THR A 111 -1.41 3.99 11.81
CA THR A 111 -0.15 3.25 12.00
C THR A 111 -0.07 2.56 13.36
N GLY A 112 -0.87 2.97 14.35
CA GLY A 112 -0.73 2.55 15.74
C GLY A 112 0.20 3.43 16.57
N HIS A 113 0.99 4.31 15.96
CA HIS A 113 1.84 5.30 16.64
C HIS A 113 1.16 6.66 16.74
N ASP A 114 1.74 7.53 17.57
CA ASP A 114 1.44 8.95 17.56
C ASP A 114 1.59 9.52 16.14
N THR A 115 0.64 10.37 15.74
CA THR A 115 0.51 10.87 14.38
C THR A 115 0.03 12.31 14.40
N VAL A 116 0.69 13.17 13.63
CA VAL A 116 0.23 14.53 13.35
C VAL A 116 0.05 14.68 11.85
N GLU A 117 -1.13 15.16 11.46
CA GLU A 117 -1.44 15.51 10.08
C GLU A 117 -1.46 17.03 9.92
N ILE A 118 -0.78 17.54 8.90
CA ILE A 118 -0.67 18.96 8.60
C ILE A 118 -1.36 19.21 7.27
N THR A 119 -2.48 19.93 7.30
CA THR A 119 -3.16 20.40 6.09
C THR A 119 -2.69 21.81 5.77
N CYS A 120 -1.98 21.96 4.65
CA CYS A 120 -1.37 23.23 4.20
C CYS A 120 -1.83 23.59 2.78
N HIS A 121 -1.41 24.75 2.29
CA HIS A 121 -1.59 25.09 0.87
C HIS A 121 -0.79 24.14 -0.02
N ASN A 122 -1.39 23.70 -1.14
CA ASN A 122 -0.72 22.78 -2.08
C ASN A 122 0.26 23.53 -3.00
N ASN A 123 1.35 24.00 -2.41
CA ASN A 123 2.46 24.62 -3.10
C ASN A 123 3.73 23.77 -2.89
N PRO A 124 4.45 23.37 -3.95
CA PRO A 124 5.65 22.54 -3.82
C PRO A 124 6.70 23.10 -2.87
N PHE A 125 6.93 24.41 -2.88
CA PHE A 125 7.92 25.05 -2.00
C PHE A 125 7.49 25.02 -0.52
N ILE A 126 6.19 25.18 -0.26
CA ILE A 126 5.63 25.07 1.10
C ILE A 126 5.77 23.64 1.60
N ILE A 127 5.35 22.67 0.79
CA ILE A 127 5.42 21.24 1.13
C ILE A 127 6.86 20.83 1.43
N ASP A 128 7.80 21.18 0.55
CA ASP A 128 9.22 20.88 0.75
C ASP A 128 9.76 21.54 2.01
N SER A 129 9.38 22.80 2.28
CA SER A 129 9.81 23.51 3.49
C SER A 129 9.29 22.85 4.78
N ILE A 130 8.01 22.43 4.80
CA ILE A 130 7.42 21.71 5.94
C ILE A 130 8.13 20.36 6.14
N ILE A 131 8.42 19.62 5.06
CA ILE A 131 9.17 18.36 5.14
C ILE A 131 10.56 18.62 5.72
N GLN A 132 11.30 19.62 5.23
CA GLN A 132 12.64 19.94 5.73
C GLN A 132 12.63 20.34 7.21
N GLN A 133 11.60 21.06 7.68
CA GLN A 133 11.45 21.34 9.11
C GLN A 133 11.26 20.05 9.92
N ALA A 134 10.38 19.15 9.49
CA ALA A 134 10.19 17.87 10.16
C ALA A 134 11.50 17.05 10.21
N LEU A 135 12.27 17.03 9.11
CA LEU A 135 13.58 16.36 9.07
C LEU A 135 14.59 16.98 10.04
N THR A 136 14.62 18.32 10.11
CA THR A 136 15.53 19.06 11.02
C THR A 136 15.24 18.75 12.49
N HIS A 137 13.97 18.48 12.83
CA HIS A 137 13.56 18.09 14.17
C HIS A 137 13.62 16.58 14.44
N GLY A 138 14.17 15.79 13.51
CA GLY A 138 14.46 14.36 13.73
C GLY A 138 13.51 13.38 13.06
N ALA A 139 12.58 13.83 12.22
CA ALA A 139 11.88 12.91 11.33
C ALA A 139 12.81 12.41 10.22
N ARG A 140 12.43 11.31 9.57
CA ARG A 140 13.00 10.89 8.28
C ARG A 140 11.91 10.80 7.22
N LEU A 141 12.30 10.78 5.95
CA LEU A 141 11.34 10.52 4.88
C LEU A 141 10.77 9.11 4.98
N ALA A 142 9.46 8.99 4.80
CA ALA A 142 8.80 7.69 4.69
C ALA A 142 9.18 7.00 3.37
N GLN A 143 9.40 5.68 3.44
CA GLN A 143 9.52 4.83 2.26
C GLN A 143 8.14 4.55 1.64
N PRO A 144 8.08 4.14 0.35
CA PRO A 144 6.82 3.75 -0.27
C PRO A 144 6.10 2.66 0.54
N GLY A 145 4.84 2.93 0.90
CA GLY A 145 4.00 2.00 1.67
C GLY A 145 4.36 1.90 3.16
N GLU A 146 5.29 2.71 3.67
CA GLU A 146 5.80 2.54 5.04
C GLU A 146 4.74 2.79 6.13
N PHE A 147 3.83 3.75 5.96
CA PHE A 147 2.72 3.93 6.90
C PHE A 147 1.85 2.66 7.01
N THR A 148 1.54 2.03 5.89
CA THR A 148 0.76 0.78 5.88
C THR A 148 1.57 -0.37 6.48
N LYS A 149 2.88 -0.44 6.20
CA LYS A 149 3.78 -1.42 6.83
C LYS A 149 3.78 -1.28 8.36
N GLN A 150 3.86 -0.06 8.89
CA GLN A 150 3.78 0.20 10.33
C GLN A 150 2.42 -0.24 10.90
N ALA A 151 1.32 0.03 10.18
CA ALA A 151 -0.01 -0.45 10.56
C ALA A 151 -0.07 -1.98 10.65
N VAL A 152 0.58 -2.70 9.73
CA VAL A 152 0.68 -4.18 9.78
C VAL A 152 1.50 -4.64 11.00
N LEU A 153 2.68 -4.06 11.21
CA LEU A 153 3.56 -4.42 12.33
C LEU A 153 2.91 -4.18 13.70
N ASN A 154 2.04 -3.17 13.79
CA ASN A 154 1.29 -2.83 15.00
C ASN A 154 -0.09 -3.50 15.08
N ASN A 155 -0.35 -4.53 14.26
CA ASN A 155 -1.60 -5.30 14.23
C ASN A 155 -2.86 -4.42 14.05
N LYS A 156 -2.73 -3.28 13.38
CA LYS A 156 -3.85 -2.38 13.04
C LYS A 156 -4.62 -2.90 11.84
N VAL A 157 -3.91 -3.55 10.92
CA VAL A 157 -4.41 -4.21 9.71
C VAL A 157 -3.57 -5.47 9.47
N ASP A 158 -4.13 -6.49 8.86
CA ASP A 158 -3.34 -7.62 8.37
C ASP A 158 -2.78 -7.37 6.95
N LEU A 159 -1.99 -8.33 6.43
CA LEU A 159 -1.39 -8.22 5.10
C LEU A 159 -2.45 -8.16 3.98
N VAL A 160 -3.55 -8.88 4.12
CA VAL A 160 -4.63 -8.93 3.12
C VAL A 160 -5.35 -7.58 3.06
N GLN A 161 -5.62 -6.98 4.22
CA GLN A 161 -6.20 -5.65 4.35
C GLN A 161 -5.23 -4.56 3.82
N ALA A 162 -3.93 -4.72 4.07
CA ALA A 162 -2.91 -3.82 3.52
C ALA A 162 -2.87 -3.86 1.98
N GLU A 163 -2.96 -5.05 1.37
CA GLU A 163 -3.09 -5.19 -0.08
C GLU A 163 -4.40 -4.59 -0.60
N ALA A 164 -5.52 -4.84 0.10
CA ALA A 164 -6.83 -4.30 -0.25
C ALA A 164 -6.86 -2.76 -0.23
N LEU A 165 -6.14 -2.11 0.68
CA LEU A 165 -5.98 -0.66 0.70
C LEU A 165 -5.32 -0.13 -0.58
N ASN A 166 -4.29 -0.82 -1.08
CA ASN A 166 -3.65 -0.45 -2.33
C ASN A 166 -4.59 -0.68 -3.53
N GLU A 167 -5.35 -1.78 -3.53
CA GLU A 167 -6.36 -2.02 -4.56
C GLU A 167 -7.48 -0.97 -4.55
N LEU A 168 -7.87 -0.49 -3.36
CA LEU A 168 -8.88 0.57 -3.18
C LEU A 168 -8.43 1.89 -3.82
N ILE A 169 -7.18 2.31 -3.56
CA ILE A 169 -6.60 3.55 -4.09
C ILE A 169 -6.56 3.54 -5.62
N HIS A 170 -6.31 2.36 -6.22
CA HIS A 170 -6.14 2.20 -7.66
C HIS A 170 -7.39 1.63 -8.38
N ALA A 171 -8.53 1.53 -7.70
CA ALA A 171 -9.73 0.94 -8.28
C ALA A 171 -10.31 1.79 -9.42
N ASN A 172 -10.28 1.26 -10.65
CA ASN A 172 -10.83 1.91 -11.85
C ASN A 172 -12.25 1.44 -12.22
N THR A 173 -12.83 0.53 -11.44
CA THR A 173 -14.21 0.02 -11.63
C THR A 173 -14.98 0.07 -10.32
N GLN A 174 -16.30 0.29 -10.37
CA GLN A 174 -17.16 0.22 -9.18
C GLN A 174 -17.15 -1.16 -8.53
N ILE A 175 -17.06 -2.22 -9.34
CA ILE A 175 -16.98 -3.60 -8.85
C ILE A 175 -15.64 -3.83 -8.12
N GLY A 176 -14.53 -3.37 -8.70
CA GLY A 176 -13.22 -3.42 -8.05
C GLY A 176 -13.17 -2.65 -6.74
N LEU A 177 -13.76 -1.44 -6.71
CA LEU A 177 -13.88 -0.62 -5.51
C LEU A 177 -14.66 -1.34 -4.40
N LYS A 178 -15.86 -1.88 -4.73
CA LYS A 178 -16.69 -2.60 -3.76
C LYS A 178 -15.98 -3.84 -3.19
N LYS A 179 -15.21 -4.54 -4.03
CA LYS A 179 -14.42 -5.69 -3.59
C LYS A 179 -13.29 -5.29 -2.67
N ALA A 180 -12.51 -4.27 -3.03
CA ALA A 180 -11.43 -3.76 -2.20
C ALA A 180 -11.94 -3.30 -0.83
N LEU A 181 -13.11 -2.65 -0.77
CA LEU A 181 -13.77 -2.31 0.50
C LEU A 181 -14.11 -3.54 1.33
N ALA A 182 -14.76 -4.56 0.74
CA ALA A 182 -15.10 -5.79 1.46
C ALA A 182 -13.87 -6.55 1.98
N GLN A 183 -12.77 -6.55 1.21
CA GLN A 183 -11.51 -7.15 1.66
C GLN A 183 -10.84 -6.34 2.76
N LEU A 184 -10.90 -5.01 2.68
CA LEU A 184 -10.41 -4.11 3.73
C LEU A 184 -11.19 -4.30 5.04
N GLU A 185 -12.49 -4.58 4.96
CA GLU A 185 -13.34 -4.98 6.11
C GLU A 185 -12.98 -6.36 6.70
N GLY A 186 -12.06 -7.11 6.08
CA GLY A 186 -11.52 -8.36 6.61
C GLY A 186 -12.26 -9.62 6.17
N THR A 187 -13.05 -9.57 5.10
CA THR A 187 -13.79 -10.76 4.59
C THR A 187 -12.86 -11.94 4.25
N LEU A 188 -11.82 -11.69 3.44
CA LEU A 188 -10.84 -12.73 3.10
C LEU A 188 -10.00 -13.15 4.31
N SER A 189 -9.68 -12.22 5.21
CA SER A 189 -8.97 -12.51 6.45
C SER A 189 -9.75 -13.47 7.35
N ALA A 190 -11.07 -13.29 7.44
CA ALA A 190 -11.95 -14.19 8.21
C ALA A 190 -12.00 -15.60 7.60
N GLU A 191 -12.02 -15.72 6.27
CA GLU A 191 -11.97 -17.02 5.58
C GLU A 191 -10.63 -17.74 5.81
N LEU A 192 -9.51 -17.00 5.77
CA LEU A 192 -8.18 -17.54 6.07
C LEU A 192 -8.05 -17.97 7.53
N ALA A 193 -8.57 -17.18 8.47
CA ALA A 193 -8.59 -17.54 9.89
C ALA A 193 -9.41 -18.82 10.16
N MET A 194 -10.49 -19.04 9.39
CA MET A 194 -11.24 -20.29 9.46
C MET A 194 -10.43 -21.49 8.96
N ILE A 195 -9.69 -21.32 7.86
CA ILE A 195 -8.77 -22.35 7.34
C ILE A 195 -7.69 -22.66 8.37
N GLU A 196 -7.05 -21.63 8.93
CA GLU A 196 -6.03 -21.77 9.97
C GLU A 196 -6.55 -22.56 11.17
N LYS A 197 -7.76 -22.24 11.65
CA LYS A 197 -8.40 -22.97 12.75
C LYS A 197 -8.61 -24.45 12.44
N LEU A 198 -9.01 -24.80 11.21
CA LEU A 198 -9.19 -26.19 10.79
C LEU A 198 -7.84 -26.93 10.69
N LEU A 199 -6.80 -26.25 10.19
CA LEU A 199 -5.46 -26.82 10.10
C LEU A 199 -4.83 -27.04 11.48
N LEU A 200 -4.96 -26.08 12.40
CA LEU A 200 -4.52 -26.23 13.79
C LEU A 200 -5.24 -27.40 14.47
N LYS A 201 -6.56 -27.55 14.24
CA LYS A 201 -7.30 -28.71 14.75
C LYS A 201 -6.76 -30.03 14.20
N ALA A 202 -6.50 -30.09 12.89
CA ALA A 202 -5.93 -31.29 12.27
C ALA A 202 -4.52 -31.61 12.82
N LEU A 203 -3.70 -30.58 13.05
CA LEU A 203 -2.37 -30.72 13.65
C LEU A 203 -2.47 -31.28 15.07
N THR A 204 -3.31 -30.71 15.94
CA THR A 204 -3.50 -31.18 17.31
C THR A 204 -3.99 -32.64 17.35
N LEU A 205 -4.90 -33.03 16.46
CA LEU A 205 -5.37 -34.41 16.35
C LEU A 205 -4.26 -35.36 15.89
N SER A 206 -3.42 -34.92 14.95
CA SER A 206 -2.28 -35.69 14.48
C SER A 206 -1.23 -35.87 15.58
N GLU A 207 -0.93 -34.82 16.34
CA GLU A 207 0.02 -34.89 17.47
C GLU A 207 -0.48 -35.85 18.55
N ALA A 208 -1.77 -35.78 18.91
CA ALA A 208 -2.38 -36.70 19.85
C ALA A 208 -2.31 -38.16 19.37
N SER A 209 -2.47 -38.41 18.07
CA SER A 209 -2.37 -39.78 17.52
C SER A 209 -0.98 -40.40 17.69
N PHE A 210 0.09 -39.60 17.76
CA PHE A 210 1.45 -40.08 18.01
C PHE A 210 1.76 -40.28 19.49
N GLU A 211 1.14 -39.51 20.38
CA GLU A 211 1.40 -39.56 21.82
C GLU A 211 0.69 -40.76 22.51
N PHE A 212 -0.45 -41.21 21.97
CA PHE A 212 -1.28 -42.27 22.55
C PHE A 212 -1.31 -43.55 21.69
N LEU A 213 -0.15 -44.00 21.20
CA LEU A 213 -0.02 -45.20 20.34
C LEU A 213 -0.61 -46.50 20.94
N ASP A 214 -0.75 -46.57 22.27
CA ASP A 214 -1.29 -47.72 23.00
C ASP A 214 -2.79 -47.62 23.32
N ASP A 215 -3.42 -46.45 23.15
CA ASP A 215 -4.87 -46.27 23.31
C ASP A 215 -5.56 -46.47 21.94
N GLU A 216 -6.66 -47.24 21.90
CA GLU A 216 -7.47 -47.52 20.68
C GLU A 216 -8.14 -46.25 20.06
N THR A 217 -7.71 -45.05 20.44
CA THR A 217 -8.21 -43.77 19.93
C THR A 217 -7.66 -43.48 18.53
N VAL A 218 -8.49 -43.74 17.52
CA VAL A 218 -8.20 -43.42 16.10
C VAL A 218 -8.78 -42.05 15.74
N PHE A 219 -7.91 -41.11 15.37
CA PHE A 219 -8.32 -39.75 14.98
C PHE A 219 -8.42 -39.55 13.45
N ASP A 220 -8.11 -40.58 12.66
CA ASP A 220 -7.98 -40.52 11.19
C ASP A 220 -9.19 -39.89 10.50
N GLU A 221 -10.41 -40.31 10.85
CA GLU A 221 -11.61 -39.78 10.22
C GLU A 221 -11.79 -38.28 10.48
N GLN A 222 -11.48 -37.83 11.69
CA GLN A 222 -11.57 -36.41 12.07
C GLN A 222 -10.51 -35.57 11.35
N ILE A 223 -9.30 -36.10 11.19
CA ILE A 223 -8.22 -35.45 10.44
C ILE A 223 -8.63 -35.32 8.97
N ILE A 224 -9.10 -36.40 8.35
CA ILE A 224 -9.58 -36.41 6.96
C ILE A 224 -10.72 -35.41 6.76
N GLN A 225 -11.68 -35.35 7.69
CA GLN A 225 -12.78 -34.37 7.64
C GLN A 225 -12.28 -32.92 7.71
N CYS A 226 -11.30 -32.62 8.57
CA CYS A 226 -10.70 -31.28 8.66
C CYS A 226 -10.02 -30.89 7.35
N VAL A 227 -9.20 -31.79 6.79
CA VAL A 227 -8.49 -31.57 5.52
C VAL A 227 -9.46 -31.40 4.35
N ASN A 228 -10.49 -32.25 4.24
CA ASN A 228 -11.51 -32.13 3.21
C ASN A 228 -12.28 -30.81 3.31
N SER A 229 -12.56 -30.34 4.53
CA SER A 229 -13.21 -29.04 4.76
C SER A 229 -12.32 -27.88 4.27
N VAL A 230 -11.02 -27.92 4.58
CA VAL A 230 -10.05 -26.93 4.08
C VAL A 230 -9.99 -26.93 2.54
N CYS A 231 -9.88 -28.10 1.92
CA CYS A 231 -9.86 -28.24 0.46
C CYS A 231 -11.12 -27.66 -0.20
N SER A 232 -12.29 -27.88 0.41
CA SER A 232 -13.57 -27.35 -0.07
C SER A 232 -13.61 -25.81 -0.04
N VAL A 233 -13.17 -25.21 1.08
CA VAL A 233 -13.09 -23.74 1.22
C VAL A 233 -12.12 -23.18 0.17
N ILE A 234 -10.91 -23.72 0.06
CA ILE A 234 -9.91 -23.25 -0.92
C ILE A 234 -10.43 -23.36 -2.36
N THR A 235 -11.11 -24.46 -2.70
CA THR A 235 -11.69 -24.66 -4.03
C THR A 235 -12.75 -23.61 -4.33
N THR A 236 -13.60 -23.29 -3.35
CA THR A 236 -14.61 -22.23 -3.46
C THR A 236 -13.96 -20.87 -3.71
N LEU A 237 -12.93 -20.51 -2.93
CA LEU A 237 -12.19 -19.25 -3.10
C LEU A 237 -11.55 -19.13 -4.48
N LYS A 238 -10.94 -20.21 -4.97
CA LYS A 238 -10.30 -20.24 -6.30
C LYS A 238 -11.31 -20.02 -7.42
N THR A 239 -12.44 -20.73 -7.38
CA THR A 239 -13.49 -20.60 -8.42
C THR A 239 -14.09 -19.20 -8.47
N GLN A 240 -14.30 -18.56 -7.31
CA GLN A 240 -14.75 -17.17 -7.22
C GLN A 240 -13.71 -16.18 -7.75
N PHE A 241 -12.42 -16.42 -7.47
CA PHE A 241 -11.34 -15.57 -7.93
C PHE A 241 -11.21 -15.54 -9.46
N ASP A 242 -11.28 -16.70 -10.12
CA ASP A 242 -11.14 -16.82 -11.57
C ASP A 242 -12.25 -16.05 -12.32
N GLN A 243 -13.49 -16.17 -11.86
CA GLN A 243 -14.63 -15.42 -12.41
C GLN A 243 -14.47 -13.90 -12.21
N GLN A 244 -13.88 -13.49 -11.08
CA GLN A 244 -13.74 -12.08 -10.72
C GLN A 244 -12.51 -11.40 -11.34
N GLN A 245 -11.43 -12.12 -11.63
CA GLN A 245 -10.24 -11.55 -12.29
C GLN A 245 -10.57 -11.02 -13.69
N GLN A 246 -11.42 -11.72 -14.43
CA GLN A 246 -11.89 -11.27 -15.75
C GLN A 246 -12.68 -9.95 -15.66
N ILE A 247 -13.43 -9.74 -14.57
CA ILE A 247 -14.19 -8.50 -14.33
C ILE A 247 -13.24 -7.37 -13.87
N ARG A 248 -12.23 -7.71 -13.06
CA ARG A 248 -11.30 -6.76 -12.42
C ARG A 248 -10.40 -6.02 -13.41
N GLN A 249 -9.87 -6.70 -14.41
CA GLN A 249 -8.95 -6.10 -15.38
C GLN A 249 -9.66 -5.19 -16.40
N GLY A 250 -10.99 -5.21 -16.42
CA GLY A 250 -11.75 -4.60 -17.51
C GLY A 250 -11.51 -5.31 -18.84
N LEU A 251 -12.11 -4.80 -19.91
CA LEU A 251 -11.85 -5.31 -21.25
C LEU A 251 -10.73 -4.49 -21.88
N ARG A 252 -9.64 -5.15 -22.29
CA ARG A 252 -8.63 -4.53 -23.15
C ARG A 252 -9.06 -4.68 -24.60
N ILE A 253 -9.19 -3.56 -25.30
CA ILE A 253 -9.62 -3.52 -26.70
C ILE A 253 -8.47 -2.96 -27.53
N ALA A 254 -7.85 -3.80 -28.36
CA ALA A 254 -6.86 -3.37 -29.33
C ALA A 254 -7.57 -2.77 -30.56
N ILE A 255 -7.20 -1.55 -30.93
CA ILE A 255 -7.63 -0.93 -32.18
C ILE A 255 -6.56 -1.23 -33.23
N ILE A 256 -6.91 -2.10 -34.19
CA ILE A 256 -6.01 -2.61 -35.23
C ILE A 256 -6.48 -2.09 -36.59
N GLY A 257 -5.53 -1.74 -37.46
CA GLY A 257 -5.81 -1.24 -38.81
C GLY A 257 -4.55 -0.69 -39.49
N SER A 258 -4.64 -0.45 -40.80
CA SER A 258 -3.53 0.08 -41.59
C SER A 258 -3.07 1.48 -41.13
N VAL A 259 -1.86 1.87 -41.54
CA VAL A 259 -1.33 3.22 -41.31
C VAL A 259 -2.30 4.24 -41.93
N ASN A 260 -2.60 5.32 -41.22
CA ASN A 260 -3.59 6.35 -41.60
C ASN A 260 -5.07 5.90 -41.69
N ALA A 261 -5.44 4.71 -41.21
CA ALA A 261 -6.84 4.26 -41.15
C ALA A 261 -7.73 5.03 -40.15
N GLY A 262 -7.23 6.13 -39.56
CA GLY A 262 -7.98 6.92 -38.58
C GLY A 262 -8.04 6.31 -37.17
N LYS A 263 -7.19 5.32 -36.84
CA LYS A 263 -7.14 4.68 -35.50
C LYS A 263 -7.04 5.70 -34.36
N SER A 264 -6.03 6.56 -34.42
CA SER A 264 -5.81 7.58 -33.39
C SER A 264 -6.90 8.66 -33.40
N SER A 265 -7.55 8.91 -34.54
CA SER A 265 -8.72 9.80 -34.63
C SER A 265 -9.96 9.18 -33.95
N LEU A 266 -10.19 7.88 -34.13
CA LEU A 266 -11.26 7.12 -33.47
C LEU A 266 -11.04 7.06 -31.96
N LEU A 267 -9.82 6.74 -31.51
CA LEU A 267 -9.48 6.70 -30.09
C LEU A 267 -9.71 8.07 -29.43
N ASN A 268 -9.24 9.15 -30.05
CA ASN A 268 -9.49 10.50 -29.56
C ASN A 268 -10.98 10.88 -29.56
N ALA A 269 -11.75 10.42 -30.56
CA ALA A 269 -13.19 10.66 -30.61
C ALA A 269 -13.94 9.92 -29.50
N LEU A 270 -13.56 8.67 -29.21
CA LEU A 270 -14.10 7.87 -28.11
C LEU A 270 -13.79 8.52 -26.75
N LEU A 271 -12.56 8.99 -26.55
CA LEU A 271 -12.15 9.68 -25.32
C LEU A 271 -12.86 11.03 -25.11
N LYS A 272 -13.20 11.74 -26.18
CA LYS A 272 -13.90 13.04 -26.10
C LYS A 272 -15.41 12.93 -25.86
N LYS A 273 -16.04 11.83 -26.29
CA LYS A 273 -17.49 11.63 -26.15
C LYS A 273 -17.88 10.94 -24.85
N GLU A 274 -16.99 10.13 -24.29
CA GLU A 274 -17.25 9.39 -23.06
C GLU A 274 -16.51 10.04 -21.88
N ARG A 275 -16.94 9.78 -20.63
CA ARG A 275 -16.19 10.22 -19.45
C ARG A 275 -14.85 9.47 -19.41
N ALA A 276 -13.84 10.02 -20.09
CA ALA A 276 -12.47 9.55 -20.00
C ALA A 276 -11.97 9.84 -18.59
N ILE A 277 -11.84 8.79 -17.77
CA ILE A 277 -11.04 8.87 -16.56
C ILE A 277 -9.61 8.66 -17.04
N VAL A 278 -8.92 9.76 -17.37
CA VAL A 278 -7.50 9.73 -17.70
C VAL A 278 -6.75 9.55 -16.39
N THR A 279 -6.55 8.29 -15.99
CA THR A 279 -5.56 7.96 -14.97
C THR A 279 -4.19 7.94 -15.66
N PRO A 280 -3.21 8.77 -15.23
CA PRO A 280 -1.85 8.60 -15.66
C PRO A 280 -1.35 7.27 -15.09
N ILE A 281 -1.35 6.21 -15.90
CA ILE A 281 -0.65 4.98 -15.55
C ILE A 281 0.83 5.31 -15.66
N ALA A 282 1.48 5.55 -14.53
CA ALA A 282 2.92 5.77 -14.50
C ALA A 282 3.64 4.52 -15.01
N GLY A 283 4.36 4.63 -16.14
CA GLY A 283 5.36 3.62 -16.52
C GLY A 283 5.39 3.09 -17.96
N THR A 284 4.70 3.67 -18.96
CA THR A 284 4.81 3.17 -20.35
C THR A 284 5.42 4.19 -21.31
N THR A 285 6.72 4.49 -21.12
CA THR A 285 7.53 5.12 -22.17
C THR A 285 8.01 4.08 -23.17
N ARG A 286 7.19 3.82 -24.21
CA ARG A 286 7.51 3.57 -25.63
C ARG A 286 6.43 2.67 -26.29
N ASP A 287 5.72 3.26 -27.26
CA ASP A 287 5.03 2.64 -28.41
C ASP A 287 3.64 1.97 -28.29
N THR A 288 2.85 2.22 -27.24
CA THR A 288 1.38 2.06 -27.30
C THR A 288 0.66 3.15 -26.51
N VAL A 289 -0.25 3.89 -27.14
CA VAL A 289 -1.15 4.81 -26.43
C VAL A 289 -2.26 3.98 -25.80
N GLU A 290 -2.22 3.84 -24.47
CA GLU A 290 -3.29 3.23 -23.69
C GLU A 290 -4.20 4.32 -23.11
N ALA A 291 -5.52 4.16 -23.26
CA ALA A 291 -6.48 5.10 -22.70
C ALA A 291 -7.69 4.38 -22.11
N GLY A 292 -8.15 4.84 -20.94
CA GLY A 292 -9.27 4.27 -20.20
C GLY A 292 -10.59 4.97 -20.47
N ILE A 293 -11.66 4.21 -20.75
CA ILE A 293 -13.03 4.71 -20.81
C ILE A 293 -13.94 3.93 -19.86
N TYR A 294 -14.87 4.61 -19.20
CA TYR A 294 -15.87 3.98 -18.35
C TYR A 294 -17.25 4.01 -19.01
N ARG A 295 -17.83 2.84 -19.27
CA ARG A 295 -19.11 2.72 -19.97
C ARG A 295 -19.96 1.59 -19.37
N HIS A 296 -21.22 1.90 -19.01
CA HIS A 296 -22.20 0.94 -18.47
C HIS A 296 -21.66 0.02 -17.35
N GLY A 297 -20.87 0.57 -16.42
CA GLY A 297 -20.33 -0.23 -15.31
C GLY A 297 -19.00 -0.94 -15.58
N THR A 298 -18.50 -0.88 -16.82
CA THR A 298 -17.27 -1.57 -17.25
C THR A 298 -16.19 -0.55 -17.58
N TYR A 299 -14.97 -0.79 -17.10
CA TYR A 299 -13.78 -0.04 -17.52
C TYR A 299 -13.16 -0.75 -18.73
N LEU A 300 -12.89 0.02 -19.79
CA LEU A 300 -12.27 -0.48 -21.02
C LEU A 300 -10.92 0.21 -21.18
N THR A 301 -9.89 -0.57 -21.43
CA THR A 301 -8.57 -0.05 -21.82
C THR A 301 -8.45 -0.16 -23.33
N LEU A 302 -8.50 0.97 -24.02
CA LEU A 302 -8.24 1.08 -25.44
C LEU A 302 -6.73 1.11 -25.66
N VAL A 303 -6.23 0.21 -26.51
CA VAL A 303 -4.81 0.15 -26.89
C VAL A 303 -4.70 0.52 -28.37
N ASP A 304 -4.08 1.66 -28.67
CA ASP A 304 -3.69 1.98 -30.06
C ASP A 304 -2.49 1.12 -30.41
N THR A 305 -2.74 0.05 -31.16
CA THR A 305 -1.64 -0.69 -31.78
C THR A 305 -1.13 0.20 -32.91
N ALA A 306 0.03 0.85 -32.71
CA ALA A 306 0.72 1.56 -33.78
C ALA A 306 0.80 0.57 -34.95
N GLY A 307 -0.01 0.81 -35.99
CA GLY A 307 -0.51 -0.27 -36.84
C GLY A 307 0.58 -1.20 -37.32
N LEU A 308 0.37 -2.52 -37.19
CA LEU A 308 1.23 -3.63 -37.64
C LEU A 308 2.48 -3.13 -38.39
N ARG A 309 3.55 -2.83 -37.65
CA ARG A 309 4.86 -2.63 -38.27
C ARG A 309 5.31 -4.00 -38.75
N VAL A 310 5.47 -4.15 -40.06
CA VAL A 310 6.48 -5.04 -40.60
C VAL A 310 7.75 -4.20 -40.58
N THR A 311 8.55 -4.38 -39.53
CA THR A 311 9.88 -3.77 -39.42
C THR A 311 10.91 -4.77 -39.97
N ASP A 312 11.69 -4.36 -40.96
CA ASP A 312 12.84 -5.11 -41.48
C ASP A 312 14.08 -4.97 -40.58
N ASP A 313 13.89 -4.69 -39.29
CA ASP A 313 14.99 -4.45 -38.34
C ASP A 313 15.48 -5.78 -37.74
N SER A 314 16.71 -6.14 -38.09
CA SER A 314 17.40 -7.39 -37.72
C SER A 314 17.65 -7.61 -36.22
N ILE A 315 17.09 -6.78 -35.33
CA ILE A 315 17.19 -6.91 -33.86
C ILE A 315 15.93 -7.56 -33.25
N GLU A 316 14.80 -7.61 -33.97
CA GLU A 316 13.52 -8.12 -33.45
C GLU A 316 13.27 -9.64 -33.68
N GLN A 317 14.26 -10.44 -34.08
CA GLN A 317 14.09 -11.89 -34.28
C GLN A 317 14.52 -12.79 -33.10
N GLU A 318 15.10 -12.25 -32.02
CA GLU A 318 15.52 -13.04 -30.85
C GLU A 318 14.81 -12.67 -29.52
N GLY A 319 13.73 -11.89 -29.57
CA GLY A 319 12.95 -11.48 -28.39
C GLY A 319 11.71 -12.33 -28.13
#